data_AF-A0A2U3LYU3-F1
#
_entry.id   AF-A0A2U3LYU3-F1
#
_cell.length_a   1.000
_cell.length_b   1.000
_cell.length_c   1.000
_cell.angle_alpha   90.00
_cell.angle_beta   90.00
_cell.angle_gamma   90.00
#
_symmetry.space_group_name_H-M   'P 1'
#
loop_
_entity.id
_entity.type
_entity.pdbx_description
1 polymer ?
#
loop_
_entity_poly.entity_id
_entity_poly.type
_entity_poly.pdbx_seq_one_letter_code
_entity_poly.pdbx_strand_id
1 'polypeptide(L)'
;MMTTADLSLRLDPIYEPIARRYQQNPAEFTDAFARRWFKLTHRDMGPRSRYLSPEVPAEDLIWQDPMPAVDYVLSDELDNANLKGEIMVSGLSLSQLIGAAWASASTFRGSDKRGGANGARIRLEPQ
;
A
#
# COMPACT_ATOMS: atom_id res chain seq x y z
N MET A 1 -20.12 -27.05 19.71
CA MET A 1 -21.01 -25.87 19.74
C MET A 1 -20.53 -24.91 18.66
N MET A 2 -21.41 -24.25 17.91
CA MET A 2 -21.06 -23.23 16.91
C MET A 2 -21.62 -21.88 17.34
N THR A 3 -20.88 -20.80 17.09
CA THR A 3 -21.37 -19.44 17.32
C THR A 3 -22.28 -18.98 16.18
N THR A 4 -23.02 -17.90 16.39
CA THR A 4 -23.80 -17.26 15.33
C THR A 4 -22.91 -16.82 14.16
N ALA A 5 -21.68 -16.35 14.44
CA ALA A 5 -20.73 -15.97 13.39
C ALA A 5 -20.29 -17.17 12.54
N ASP A 6 -20.07 -18.33 13.17
CA ASP A 6 -19.74 -19.57 12.46
C ASP A 6 -20.92 -20.03 11.58
N LEU A 7 -22.15 -19.93 12.08
CA LEU A 7 -23.36 -20.28 11.33
C LEU A 7 -23.58 -19.35 10.13
N SER A 8 -23.24 -18.06 10.25
CA SER A 8 -23.34 -17.11 9.13
C SER A 8 -22.53 -17.54 7.91
N LEU A 9 -21.36 -18.18 8.10
CA LEU A 9 -20.55 -18.70 6.99
C LEU A 9 -21.23 -19.82 6.20
N ARG A 10 -22.23 -20.48 6.79
CA ARG A 10 -23.01 -21.55 6.15
C ARG A 10 -24.36 -21.09 5.62
N LEU A 11 -24.93 -20.03 6.17
CA LEU A 11 -26.30 -19.60 5.87
C LEU A 11 -26.35 -18.39 4.94
N ASP A 12 -25.30 -17.55 4.91
CA ASP A 12 -25.23 -16.38 4.05
C ASP A 12 -24.98 -16.78 2.58
N PRO A 13 -25.73 -16.23 1.60
CA PRO A 13 -25.62 -16.63 0.19
C PRO A 13 -24.28 -16.27 -0.48
N ILE A 14 -23.50 -15.34 0.08
CA ILE A 14 -22.17 -14.99 -0.40
C ILE A 14 -21.12 -15.89 0.28
N TYR A 15 -21.21 -16.08 1.59
CA TYR A 15 -20.20 -16.86 2.32
C TYR A 15 -20.36 -18.37 2.18
N GLU A 16 -21.58 -18.89 2.03
CA GLU A 16 -21.85 -20.33 1.89
C GLU A 16 -21.07 -20.97 0.73
N PRO A 17 -21.09 -20.44 -0.52
CA PRO A 17 -20.35 -21.05 -1.61
C PRO A 17 -18.84 -20.96 -1.41
N ILE A 18 -18.35 -19.92 -0.71
CA ILE A 18 -16.93 -19.78 -0.37
C ILE A 18 -16.52 -20.83 0.68
N ALA A 19 -17.30 -20.98 1.75
CA ALA A 19 -17.04 -21.95 2.80
C ALA A 19 -17.12 -23.39 2.27
N ARG A 20 -18.11 -23.69 1.41
CA ARG A 20 -18.25 -24.98 0.75
C ARG A 20 -17.06 -25.27 -0.18
N ARG A 21 -16.59 -24.28 -0.94
CA ARG A 21 -15.40 -24.41 -1.77
C ARG A 21 -14.16 -24.73 -0.94
N TYR A 22 -13.96 -24.05 0.19
CA TYR A 22 -12.84 -24.33 1.09
C TYR A 22 -12.92 -25.69 1.78
N GLN A 23 -14.13 -26.16 2.12
CA GLN A 23 -14.34 -27.52 2.60
C GLN A 23 -13.91 -28.55 1.56
N GLN A 24 -14.26 -28.33 0.29
CA GLN A 24 -13.93 -29.23 -0.83
C GLN A 24 -12.47 -29.09 -1.27
N ASN A 25 -11.83 -27.94 -1.03
CA ASN A 25 -10.47 -27.62 -1.45
C ASN A 25 -9.62 -27.09 -0.26
N PRO A 26 -9.20 -27.95 0.69
CA PRO A 26 -8.48 -27.52 1.89
C PRO A 26 -7.15 -26.80 1.63
N ALA A 27 -6.49 -27.10 0.50
CA ALA A 27 -5.26 -26.42 0.10
C ALA A 27 -5.50 -24.94 -0.24
N GLU A 28 -6.60 -24.63 -0.95
CA GLU A 28 -6.98 -23.24 -1.24
C GLU A 28 -7.31 -22.47 0.04
N PHE A 29 -7.97 -23.13 1.00
CA PHE A 29 -8.23 -22.54 2.31
C PHE A 29 -6.93 -22.20 3.04
N THR A 30 -5.97 -23.13 3.04
CA THR A 30 -4.67 -22.95 3.71
C THR A 30 -3.92 -21.75 3.15
N ASP A 31 -3.80 -21.63 1.81
CA ASP A 31 -3.12 -20.49 1.18
C ASP A 31 -3.87 -19.17 1.44
N ALA A 32 -5.20 -19.17 1.27
CA ALA A 32 -6.00 -17.98 1.51
C ALA A 32 -5.90 -17.51 2.96
N PHE A 33 -6.01 -18.42 3.93
CA PHE A 33 -5.90 -18.10 5.34
C PHE A 33 -4.51 -17.57 5.70
N ALA A 34 -3.43 -18.20 5.23
CA ALA A 34 -2.07 -17.75 5.47
C ALA A 34 -1.85 -16.30 4.97
N ARG A 35 -2.27 -16.00 3.74
CA ARG A 35 -2.18 -14.65 3.15
C ARG A 35 -3.03 -13.62 3.91
N ARG A 36 -4.23 -14.00 4.35
CA ARG A 36 -5.14 -13.12 5.12
C ARG A 36 -4.62 -12.88 6.54
N TRP A 37 -4.07 -13.89 7.19
CA TRP A 37 -3.43 -13.77 8.51
C TRP A 37 -2.23 -12.83 8.45
N PHE A 38 -1.34 -13.03 7.47
CA PHE A 38 -0.19 -12.14 7.27
C PHE A 38 -0.63 -10.68 7.04
N LYS A 39 -1.63 -10.46 6.18
CA LYS A 39 -2.21 -9.12 6.00
C LYS A 39 -2.77 -8.55 7.31
N LEU A 40 -3.54 -9.34 8.07
CA LEU A 40 -4.15 -8.88 9.32
C LEU A 40 -3.11 -8.34 10.30
N THR A 41 -1.98 -9.04 10.45
CA THR A 41 -0.93 -8.73 11.42
C THR A 41 0.06 -7.67 10.96
N HIS A 42 0.01 -7.24 9.69
CA HIS A 42 0.98 -6.31 9.11
C HIS A 42 0.35 -5.10 8.39
N ARG A 43 -0.98 -5.03 8.25
CA ARG A 43 -1.66 -3.97 7.46
C ARG A 43 -1.41 -2.55 7.94
N ASP A 44 -0.99 -2.35 9.19
CA ASP A 44 -0.71 -1.06 9.83
C ASP A 44 0.80 -0.77 9.98
N MET A 45 1.64 -1.62 9.39
CA MET A 45 3.08 -1.41 9.35
C MET A 45 3.52 -0.50 8.20
N GLY A 46 2.63 -0.15 7.26
CA GLY A 46 2.96 0.70 6.11
C GLY A 46 3.88 0.01 5.10
N PRO A 47 4.82 0.73 4.45
CA PRO A 47 5.63 0.19 3.38
C PRO A 47 6.55 -0.95 3.86
N ARG A 48 6.79 -1.92 2.97
CA ARG A 48 7.62 -3.11 3.23
C ARG A 48 9.05 -2.79 3.70
N SER A 49 9.59 -1.62 3.36
CA SER A 49 10.89 -1.13 3.85
C SER A 49 10.99 -1.02 5.37
N ARG A 50 9.86 -1.05 6.10
CA ARG A 50 9.82 -1.05 7.56
C ARG A 50 9.90 -2.44 8.20
N TYR A 51 9.86 -3.51 7.40
CA TYR A 51 9.78 -4.87 7.93
C TYR A 51 11.20 -5.35 8.25
N LEU A 52 11.41 -5.86 9.47
CA LEU A 52 12.72 -6.25 9.96
C LEU A 52 12.69 -7.73 10.35
N SER A 53 13.10 -8.62 9.44
CA SER A 53 13.31 -10.05 9.73
C SER A 53 13.86 -10.74 8.47
N PRO A 54 14.68 -11.81 8.62
CA PRO A 54 15.01 -12.69 7.49
C PRO A 54 13.79 -13.44 6.93
N GLU A 55 12.68 -13.51 7.67
CA GLU A 55 11.45 -14.22 7.25
C GLU A 55 10.49 -13.33 6.45
N VAL A 56 10.85 -12.08 6.17
CA VAL A 56 10.00 -11.18 5.36
C VAL A 56 9.82 -11.78 3.95
N PRO A 57 8.58 -12.03 3.50
CA PRO A 57 8.35 -12.57 2.17
C PRO A 57 8.98 -11.69 1.08
N ALA A 58 9.45 -12.34 0.02
CA ALA A 58 10.00 -11.66 -1.16
C ALA A 58 8.92 -11.00 -2.03
N GLU A 59 7.70 -11.53 -1.99
CA GLU A 59 6.54 -11.03 -2.73
C GLU A 59 6.11 -9.65 -2.23
N ASP A 60 5.92 -8.71 -3.16
CA ASP A 60 5.30 -7.42 -2.86
C ASP A 60 3.77 -7.55 -2.96
N LEU A 61 3.07 -7.22 -1.88
CA LEU A 61 1.63 -7.37 -1.80
C LEU A 61 0.94 -6.03 -2.04
N ILE A 62 -0.11 -5.99 -2.87
CA ILE A 62 -0.79 -4.74 -3.28
C ILE A 62 -1.26 -3.87 -2.11
N TRP A 63 -1.65 -4.48 -0.97
CA TRP A 63 -2.12 -3.74 0.20
C TRP A 63 -1.00 -3.05 1.00
N GLN A 64 0.26 -3.31 0.65
CA GLN A 64 1.45 -2.61 1.19
C GLN A 64 1.78 -1.34 0.40
N ASP A 65 0.97 -0.99 -0.61
CA ASP A 65 1.20 0.12 -1.52
C ASP A 65 2.62 0.11 -2.14
N PRO A 66 3.02 -1.00 -2.81
CA PRO A 66 4.39 -1.22 -3.23
C PRO A 66 4.89 -0.14 -4.20
N MET A 67 6.20 0.02 -4.21
CA MET A 67 6.92 1.04 -4.95
C MET A 67 8.02 0.39 -5.79
N PRO A 68 8.20 0.80 -7.05
CA PRO A 68 9.33 0.34 -7.85
C PRO A 68 10.65 0.62 -7.14
N ALA A 69 11.59 -0.31 -7.25
CA ALA A 69 12.96 -0.09 -6.82
C ALA A 69 13.61 1.00 -7.69
N VAL A 70 14.56 1.73 -7.11
CA VAL A 70 15.37 2.70 -7.85
C VAL A 70 16.39 1.93 -8.70
N ASP A 71 16.32 2.08 -10.02
CA ASP A 71 17.22 1.47 -11.01
C ASP A 71 18.09 2.51 -11.75
N TYR A 72 18.11 3.75 -11.27
CA TYR A 72 18.86 4.88 -11.81
C TYR A 72 19.72 5.58 -10.74
N VAL A 73 20.65 6.42 -11.18
CA VAL A 73 21.47 7.25 -10.29
C VAL A 73 20.63 8.41 -9.78
N LEU A 74 20.59 8.60 -8.45
CA LEU A 74 19.88 9.71 -7.83
C LEU A 74 20.58 11.04 -8.12
N SER A 75 19.79 12.10 -8.28
CA SER A 75 20.29 13.46 -8.50
C SER A 75 21.20 13.92 -7.36
N ASP A 76 22.32 14.53 -7.70
CA ASP A 76 23.25 15.12 -6.74
C ASP A 76 22.84 16.54 -6.33
N GLU A 77 23.66 17.20 -5.51
CA GLU A 77 23.36 18.57 -5.04
C GLU A 77 23.30 19.59 -6.18
N LEU A 78 24.11 19.43 -7.22
CA LEU A 78 24.16 20.32 -8.37
C LEU A 78 22.90 20.15 -9.24
N ASP A 79 22.53 18.89 -9.52
CA ASP A 79 21.30 18.55 -10.21
C ASP A 79 20.07 19.14 -9.49
N ASN A 80 20.02 18.97 -8.17
CA ASN A 80 18.93 19.48 -7.34
C ASN A 80 18.85 21.02 -7.34
N ALA A 81 19.99 21.72 -7.41
CA ALA A 81 20.02 23.18 -7.53
C ALA A 81 19.51 23.65 -8.91
N ASN A 82 19.94 22.98 -9.98
CA ASN A 82 19.51 23.28 -11.34
C ASN A 82 18.01 23.06 -11.52
N LEU A 83 17.49 21.91 -11.07
CA LEU A 83 16.05 21.59 -11.13
C LEU A 83 15.18 22.61 -10.37
N LYS A 84 15.64 23.08 -9.20
CA LYS A 84 14.95 24.16 -8.48
C LYS A 84 14.91 25.44 -9.30
N GLY A 85 16.01 25.81 -9.96
CA GLY A 85 16.07 26.96 -10.87
C GLY A 85 15.05 26.84 -12.01
N GLU A 86 15.01 25.68 -12.66
CA GLU A 86 14.06 25.40 -13.76
C GLU A 86 12.59 25.46 -13.30
N ILE A 87 12.27 24.87 -12.14
CA ILE A 87 10.91 24.93 -11.58
C ILE A 87 10.50 26.37 -11.29
N MET A 88 11.42 27.20 -10.78
CA MET A 88 11.12 28.60 -10.46
C MET A 88 10.85 29.48 -11.70
N VAL A 89 11.37 29.11 -12.87
CA VAL A 89 11.13 29.84 -14.14
C VAL A 89 10.06 29.18 -15.02
N SER A 90 9.45 28.07 -14.58
CA SER A 90 8.43 27.31 -15.33
C SER A 90 7.11 28.06 -15.57
N GLY A 91 6.93 29.24 -14.96
CA GLY A 91 5.68 30.02 -15.03
C GLY A 91 4.59 29.55 -14.06
N LEU A 92 4.86 28.55 -13.23
CA LEU A 92 3.98 28.14 -12.14
C LEU A 92 4.02 29.16 -11.00
N SER A 93 2.84 29.51 -10.49
CA SER A 93 2.75 30.39 -9.31
C SER A 93 3.22 29.67 -8.05
N LEU A 94 3.71 30.45 -7.08
CA LEU A 94 4.10 29.93 -5.77
C LEU A 94 2.96 29.15 -5.10
N SER A 95 1.71 29.61 -5.25
CA SER A 95 0.54 28.93 -4.69
C SER A 95 0.29 27.56 -5.34
N GLN A 96 0.49 27.41 -6.65
CA GLN A 96 0.36 26.11 -7.33
C GLN A 96 1.46 25.14 -6.87
N LEU A 97 2.70 25.60 -6.77
CA LEU A 97 3.82 24.76 -6.31
C LEU A 97 3.60 24.26 -4.87
N ILE A 98 3.24 25.17 -3.96
CA ILE A 98 2.95 24.83 -2.57
C ILE A 98 1.74 23.91 -2.47
N GLY A 99 0.66 24.21 -3.22
CA GLY A 99 -0.57 23.43 -3.22
C GLY A 99 -0.34 21.99 -3.70
N ALA A 100 0.39 21.80 -4.79
CA ALA A 100 0.72 20.48 -5.32
C ALA A 100 1.62 19.68 -4.36
N ALA A 101 2.65 20.33 -3.79
CA ALA A 101 3.53 19.68 -2.83
C ALA A 101 2.78 19.25 -1.56
N TRP A 102 1.92 20.13 -1.04
CA TRP A 102 1.10 19.83 0.14
C TRP A 102 0.10 18.71 -0.14
N ALA A 103 -0.69 18.79 -1.21
CA ALA A 103 -1.67 17.77 -1.57
C ALA A 103 -1.04 16.38 -1.73
N SER A 104 0.21 16.32 -2.22
CA SER A 104 0.97 15.07 -2.34
C SER A 104 1.38 14.51 -0.97
N ALA A 105 1.94 15.37 -0.11
CA ALA A 105 2.51 14.95 1.17
C ALA A 105 1.48 14.74 2.29
N SER A 106 0.39 15.52 2.29
CA SER A 106 -0.59 15.57 3.38
C SER A 106 -1.48 14.33 3.50
N THR A 107 -1.42 13.42 2.52
CA THR A 107 -2.12 12.12 2.57
C THR A 107 -1.47 11.15 3.55
N PHE A 108 -0.24 11.43 4.01
CA PHE A 108 0.44 10.60 4.99
C PHE A 108 -0.31 10.58 6.33
N ARG A 109 -0.48 9.39 6.90
CA ARG A 109 -1.07 9.21 8.22
C ARG A 109 -0.21 8.30 9.09
N GLY A 110 0.17 8.79 10.26
CA GLY A 110 1.05 8.06 11.19
C GLY A 110 0.45 6.79 11.80
N SER A 111 -0.88 6.63 11.75
CA SER A 111 -1.59 5.48 12.30
C SER A 111 -1.18 4.17 11.65
N ASP A 112 -1.22 4.09 10.32
CA ASP A 112 -0.85 2.91 9.54
C ASP A 112 0.31 3.15 8.57
N LYS A 113 0.85 4.38 8.55
CA LYS A 113 2.01 4.82 7.76
C LYS A 113 1.79 4.68 6.25
N ARG A 114 0.53 4.78 5.82
CA ARG A 114 0.14 4.88 4.41
C ARG A 114 0.08 6.34 3.97
N GLY A 115 0.05 6.54 2.65
CA GLY A 115 0.05 7.86 2.02
C GLY A 115 1.41 8.55 2.05
N GLY A 116 1.42 9.84 1.71
CA GLY A 116 2.60 10.66 1.56
C GLY A 116 3.05 10.83 0.11
N ALA A 117 4.05 11.68 -0.09
CA ALA A 117 4.48 12.09 -1.42
C ALA A 117 5.26 11.01 -2.20
N ASN A 118 5.80 10.00 -1.50
CA ASN A 118 6.57 8.94 -2.15
C ASN A 118 5.68 8.11 -3.09
N GLY A 119 6.16 7.92 -4.31
CA GLY A 119 5.41 7.30 -5.41
C GLY A 119 4.57 8.22 -6.25
N ALA A 120 4.54 9.53 -5.94
CA ALA A 120 3.86 10.54 -6.75
C ALA A 120 2.42 10.12 -7.13
N ARG A 121 1.70 9.49 -6.19
CA ARG A 121 0.33 8.98 -6.41
C ARG A 121 -0.67 10.11 -6.70
N ILE A 122 -0.29 11.37 -6.45
CA ILE A 122 -1.04 12.57 -6.83
C ILE A 122 -1.29 12.72 -8.35
N ARG A 123 -0.81 11.81 -9.19
CA ARG A 123 -1.12 11.77 -10.63
C ARG A 123 -1.93 10.54 -11.05
N LEU A 124 -2.35 9.70 -10.10
CA LEU A 124 -3.04 8.43 -10.32
C LEU A 124 -4.43 8.48 -9.69
N GLU A 125 -5.33 7.56 -10.05
CA GLU A 125 -6.66 7.45 -9.43
C GLU A 125 -6.61 6.68 -8.10
N PRO A 126 -7.49 6.95 -7.12
CA PRO A 126 -8.40 8.10 -6.98
C PRO A 126 -7.76 9.32 -6.28
N GLN A 127 -6.52 9.15 -5.78
CA GLN A 127 -5.77 9.99 -4.83
C GLN A 127 -6.32 10.00 -3.40
#